data_AF-A0A0A0K9B3-F1
#
_entry.id   AF-A0A0A0K9B3-F1
#
_cell.length_a   1.000
_cell.length_b   1.000
_cell.length_c   1.000
_cell.angle_alpha   90.00
_cell.angle_beta   90.00
_cell.angle_gamma   90.00
#
_symmetry.space_group_name_H-M   'P 1'
#
loop_
_entity.id
_entity.type
_entity.pdbx_description
1 polymer ?
#
loop_
_entity_poly.entity_id
_entity_poly.type
_entity_poly.pdbx_seq_one_letter_code
_entity_poly.pdbx_strand_id
1 'polypeptide(L)'
;MSLDITLRKALDDKIKFKEEQEQFKVELRGMREAAKWRKSQGISMEGDEELLANMDDEVTAEPKRDEWMTNLPPERKPGMTMQSSRFSKSSKESRGDTSVWTDTPSDRAQKAKMSYLEAYNEAAALASNEEAKKYSAESALVDKYNQEKRSKSLVEKHREGVKSRGKKKLKQVVEKEDEWVGKHPWKPWDREKDLTAGRKSINFDPENMAQGLGSRFSSGSYQRNFL
;
A
#
# COMPACT_ATOMS: atom_id res chain seq x y z
N MET A 1 32.52 42.50 36.82
CA MET A 1 31.12 42.37 36.35
C MET A 1 30.86 43.04 34.99
N SER A 2 31.88 43.36 34.19
CA SER A 2 31.74 44.08 32.91
C SER A 2 31.89 43.21 31.65
N LEU A 3 32.45 41.99 31.77
CA LEU A 3 32.69 41.09 30.64
C LEU A 3 31.41 40.44 30.09
N ASP A 4 30.46 40.06 30.96
CA ASP A 4 29.19 39.44 30.54
C ASP A 4 28.29 40.37 29.71
N ILE A 5 28.32 41.67 30.00
CA ILE A 5 27.51 42.68 29.30
C ILE A 5 27.99 42.82 27.84
N THR A 6 29.31 42.74 27.61
CA THR A 6 29.88 42.83 26.27
C THR A 6 29.62 41.58 25.43
N LEU A 7 29.68 40.40 26.05
CA LEU A 7 29.38 39.13 25.38
C LEU A 7 27.90 39.03 24.99
N ARG A 8 27.01 39.51 25.87
CA ARG A 8 25.57 39.52 25.60
C ARG A 8 25.21 40.47 24.45
N LYS A 9 25.79 41.67 24.42
CA LYS A 9 25.63 42.60 23.29
C LYS A 9 26.09 41.97 21.96
N ALA A 10 27.25 41.30 21.96
CA ALA A 10 27.75 40.64 20.76
C ALA A 10 26.87 39.45 20.29
N LEU A 11 26.13 38.80 21.20
CA LEU A 11 25.15 37.78 20.83
C LEU A 11 23.86 38.41 20.29
N ASP A 12 23.39 39.48 20.91
CA ASP A 12 22.20 40.23 20.47
C ASP A 12 22.40 40.81 19.06
N ASP A 13 23.60 41.33 18.76
CA ASP A 13 23.93 41.85 17.42
C ASP A 13 23.94 40.74 16.35
N LYS A 14 24.38 39.53 16.69
CA LYS A 14 24.31 38.37 15.78
C LYS A 14 22.89 37.89 15.54
N ILE A 15 22.02 38.00 16.55
CA ILE A 15 20.61 37.67 16.43
C ILE A 15 19.94 38.67 15.50
N LYS A 16 20.14 39.98 15.74
CA LYS A 16 19.62 41.03 14.86
C LYS A 16 20.09 40.88 13.42
N PHE A 17 21.38 40.61 13.22
CA PHE A 17 21.90 40.38 11.87
C PHE A 17 21.20 39.20 11.18
N LYS A 18 20.94 38.10 11.89
CA LYS A 18 20.20 36.96 11.33
C LYS A 18 18.74 37.31 11.04
N GLU A 19 18.09 38.03 11.94
CA GLU A 19 16.72 38.51 11.76
C GLU A 19 16.61 39.43 10.53
N GLU A 20 17.57 40.34 10.34
CA GLU A 20 17.66 41.19 9.15
C GLU A 20 17.85 40.37 7.87
N GLN A 21 18.70 39.34 7.90
CA GLN A 21 18.88 38.42 6.76
C GLN A 21 17.60 37.64 6.45
N GLU A 22 16.86 37.20 7.47
CA GLU A 22 15.59 36.52 7.31
C GLU A 22 14.51 37.45 6.78
N GLN A 23 14.43 38.68 7.31
CA GLN A 23 13.53 39.73 6.82
C GLN A 23 13.80 40.05 5.35
N PHE A 24 15.07 40.20 4.96
CA PHE A 24 15.45 40.45 3.58
C PHE A 24 15.05 39.30 2.64
N LYS A 25 15.19 38.04 3.08
CA LYS A 25 14.73 36.87 2.32
C LYS A 25 13.21 36.83 2.16
N VAL A 26 12.48 37.21 3.21
CA VAL A 26 11.01 37.28 3.19
C VAL A 26 10.53 38.41 2.27
N GLU A 27 11.18 39.57 2.33
CA GLU A 27 10.91 40.70 1.45
C GLU A 27 11.17 40.35 -0.01
N LEU A 28 12.32 39.74 -0.33
CA LEU A 28 12.63 39.24 -1.67
C LEU A 28 11.60 38.22 -2.16
N ARG A 29 11.13 37.32 -1.28
CA ARG A 29 10.07 36.37 -1.62
C ARG A 29 8.77 37.10 -1.95
N GLY A 30 8.37 38.06 -1.12
CA GLY A 30 7.17 38.87 -1.35
C GLY A 30 7.25 39.68 -2.64
N MET A 31 8.40 40.27 -2.96
CA MET A 31 8.62 40.99 -4.22
C MET A 31 8.50 40.05 -5.44
N ARG A 32 9.02 38.83 -5.34
CA ARG A 32 8.88 37.81 -6.41
C ARG A 32 7.45 37.33 -6.57
N GLU A 33 6.73 37.10 -5.47
CA GLU A 33 5.31 36.74 -5.51
C GLU A 33 4.46 37.85 -6.13
N ALA A 34 4.77 39.11 -5.79
CA ALA A 34 4.14 40.27 -6.41
C ALA A 34 4.46 40.35 -7.92
N ALA A 35 5.70 40.12 -8.34
CA ALA A 35 6.10 40.06 -9.75
C ALA A 35 5.34 38.95 -10.51
N LYS A 36 5.19 37.77 -9.90
CA LYS A 36 4.38 36.66 -10.45
C LYS A 36 2.92 37.06 -10.59
N TRP A 37 2.35 37.74 -9.59
CA TRP A 37 0.97 38.23 -9.63
C TRP A 37 0.77 39.22 -10.77
N ARG A 38 1.66 40.21 -10.92
CA ARG A 38 1.59 41.17 -12.03
C ARG A 38 1.70 40.49 -13.39
N LYS A 39 2.66 39.58 -13.57
CA LYS A 39 2.83 38.80 -14.81
C LYS A 39 1.58 37.96 -15.15
N SER A 40 0.95 37.35 -14.15
CA SER A 40 -0.31 36.62 -14.31
C SER A 40 -1.46 37.53 -14.76
N GLN A 41 -1.48 38.79 -14.31
CA GLN A 41 -2.43 39.80 -14.74
C GLN A 41 -2.06 40.48 -16.07
N GLY A 42 -0.95 40.07 -16.73
CA GLY A 42 -0.48 40.66 -17.99
C GLY A 42 0.17 42.04 -17.82
N ILE A 43 0.52 42.42 -16.60
CA ILE A 43 1.16 43.69 -16.26
C ILE A 43 2.63 43.37 -15.98
N SER A 44 3.57 43.91 -16.76
CA SER A 44 5.00 43.80 -16.47
C SER A 44 5.54 45.14 -15.99
N MET A 45 6.15 45.17 -14.80
CA MET A 45 6.91 46.32 -14.32
C MET A 45 8.40 46.10 -14.60
N GLU A 46 9.14 47.19 -14.80
CA GLU A 46 10.59 47.16 -14.96
C GLU A 46 11.25 46.51 -13.72
N GLY A 47 12.09 45.49 -13.94
CA GLY A 47 12.72 44.69 -12.88
C GLY A 47 11.99 43.39 -12.49
N ASP A 48 10.72 43.19 -12.88
CA ASP A 48 10.01 41.91 -12.64
C ASP A 48 10.68 40.75 -13.40
N GLU A 49 11.32 41.02 -14.55
CA GLU A 49 12.04 40.01 -15.33
C GLU A 49 13.27 39.46 -14.59
N GLU A 50 14.03 40.30 -13.89
CA GLU A 50 15.21 39.87 -13.10
C GLU A 50 14.79 39.05 -11.87
N LEU A 51 13.67 39.40 -11.25
CA LEU A 51 13.10 38.66 -10.12
C LEU A 51 12.59 37.27 -10.52
N LEU A 52 12.16 37.11 -11.77
CA LEU A 52 11.64 35.85 -12.33
C LEU A 52 12.73 34.98 -12.98
N ALA A 53 13.75 35.56 -13.63
CA ALA A 53 14.82 34.82 -14.30
C ALA A 53 15.63 33.93 -13.34
N ASN A 54 15.75 34.34 -12.07
CA ASN A 54 16.38 33.54 -11.02
C ASN A 54 15.55 32.32 -10.55
N MET A 55 14.37 32.07 -11.13
CA MET A 55 13.47 30.96 -10.77
C MET A 55 13.37 29.85 -11.83
N ASP A 56 13.85 30.05 -13.05
CA ASP A 56 13.73 29.03 -14.09
C ASP A 56 14.49 27.73 -13.73
N ASP A 57 15.46 27.80 -12.81
CA ASP A 57 16.17 26.63 -12.26
C ASP A 57 15.41 25.90 -11.13
N GLU A 58 14.41 26.52 -10.48
CA GLU A 58 13.70 25.97 -9.31
C GLU A 58 12.23 25.60 -9.61
N VAL A 59 11.66 26.10 -10.72
CA VAL A 59 10.25 25.91 -11.11
C VAL A 59 9.95 24.57 -11.80
N THR A 60 10.96 23.80 -12.21
CA THR A 60 10.78 22.38 -12.59
C THR A 60 10.56 21.43 -11.40
N ALA A 61 10.45 21.94 -10.18
CA ALA A 61 9.90 21.15 -9.07
C ALA A 61 8.38 21.19 -9.16
N GLU A 62 7.79 20.14 -9.73
CA GLU A 62 6.34 19.92 -9.76
C GLU A 62 5.71 20.15 -8.37
N PRO A 63 4.44 20.61 -8.30
CA PRO A 63 3.74 20.82 -7.04
C PRO A 63 3.71 19.52 -6.23
N LYS A 64 4.64 19.42 -5.27
CA LYS A 64 4.81 18.23 -4.44
C LYS A 64 3.62 18.17 -3.48
N ARG A 65 2.88 17.06 -3.53
CA ARG A 65 1.73 16.84 -2.63
C ARG A 65 2.16 16.92 -1.18
N ASP A 66 1.34 17.57 -0.36
CA ASP A 66 1.61 17.70 1.06
C ASP A 66 1.89 16.34 1.72
N GLU A 67 2.85 16.31 2.62
CA GLU A 67 3.36 15.08 3.25
C GLU A 67 2.26 14.33 4.04
N TRP A 68 1.27 15.05 4.57
CA TRP A 68 0.12 14.46 5.25
C TRP A 68 -0.86 13.77 4.29
N MET A 69 -0.77 14.06 2.98
CA MET A 69 -1.59 13.44 1.92
C MET A 69 -0.93 12.24 1.24
N THR A 70 0.36 12.01 1.49
CA THR A 70 1.15 10.96 0.84
C THR A 70 1.72 9.97 1.84
N ASN A 71 2.08 10.42 3.04
CA ASN A 71 2.61 9.59 4.11
C ASN A 71 1.56 9.36 5.19
N LEU A 72 1.32 8.09 5.52
CA LEU A 72 0.52 7.75 6.68
C LEU A 72 1.23 8.22 7.96
N PRO A 73 0.49 8.66 8.99
CA PRO A 73 1.06 8.98 10.29
C PRO A 73 1.93 7.83 10.80
N PRO A 74 3.04 8.15 11.50
CA PRO A 74 3.99 7.15 11.96
C PRO A 74 3.28 6.04 12.73
N GLU A 75 3.79 4.83 12.57
CA GLU A 75 3.25 3.68 13.30
C GLU A 75 3.20 3.96 14.80
N ARG A 76 2.03 3.66 15.38
CA ARG A 76 1.85 3.79 16.83
C ARG A 76 2.83 2.85 17.51
N LYS A 77 3.70 3.41 18.35
CA LYS A 77 4.72 2.67 19.08
C LYS A 77 4.09 1.47 19.82
N PRO A 78 4.76 0.31 19.86
CA PRO A 78 4.31 -0.81 20.68
C PRO A 78 4.19 -0.36 22.13
N GLY A 79 2.98 -0.47 22.71
CA GLY A 79 2.65 0.03 24.05
C GLY A 79 1.41 0.92 24.11
N MET A 80 0.91 1.40 22.98
CA MET A 80 -0.35 2.14 22.92
C MET A 80 -1.54 1.17 23.03
N THR A 81 -2.10 1.02 24.23
CA THR A 81 -3.12 0.01 24.53
C THR A 81 -4.44 0.38 23.82
N MET A 82 -4.90 -0.50 22.94
CA MET A 82 -6.28 -0.52 22.48
C MET A 82 -6.76 -1.95 22.73
N GLN A 83 -7.32 -2.16 23.92
CA GLN A 83 -8.28 -3.23 24.23
C GLN A 83 -7.95 -4.61 23.60
N SER A 84 -6.72 -5.13 23.74
CA SER A 84 -6.41 -6.49 23.29
C SER A 84 -6.39 -7.42 24.48
N SER A 85 -7.37 -8.32 24.56
CA SER A 85 -7.43 -9.32 25.63
C SER A 85 -6.50 -10.52 25.41
N ARG A 86 -5.68 -10.53 24.35
CA ARG A 86 -4.74 -11.62 24.04
C ARG A 86 -3.45 -11.11 23.37
N PHE A 87 -2.34 -11.84 23.56
CA PHE A 87 -1.03 -11.54 22.97
C PHE A 87 -0.90 -12.14 21.56
N SER A 88 -0.36 -11.36 20.62
CA SER A 88 0.00 -11.85 19.27
C SER A 88 1.25 -12.72 19.34
N LYS A 89 1.17 -13.96 18.85
CA LYS A 89 2.28 -14.93 18.90
C LYS A 89 3.40 -14.70 17.87
N SER A 90 3.29 -13.67 17.02
CA SER A 90 4.30 -13.31 16.02
C SER A 90 4.90 -11.94 16.34
N SER A 91 6.15 -11.72 15.90
CA SER A 91 6.71 -10.37 15.82
C SER A 91 5.80 -9.53 14.94
N LYS A 92 5.56 -8.28 15.34
CA LYS A 92 4.79 -7.35 14.54
C LYS A 92 5.70 -6.86 13.43
N GLU A 93 5.56 -7.46 12.26
CA GLU A 93 6.18 -6.94 11.04
C GLU A 93 5.74 -5.48 10.87
N SER A 94 6.69 -4.64 10.48
CA SER A 94 6.38 -3.22 10.19
C SER A 94 5.26 -3.14 9.14
N ARG A 95 4.50 -2.05 9.07
CA ARG A 95 3.40 -1.86 8.10
C ARG A 95 3.86 -1.99 6.65
N GLY A 96 5.16 -2.03 6.39
CA GLY A 96 5.73 -2.07 5.06
C GLY A 96 5.44 -0.79 4.30
N ASP A 97 5.57 -0.87 2.98
CA ASP A 97 5.34 0.24 2.09
C ASP A 97 3.85 0.53 1.91
N THR A 98 3.40 1.67 2.45
CA THR A 98 1.99 2.11 2.39
C THR A 98 1.71 3.12 1.27
N SER A 99 2.72 3.51 0.48
CA SER A 99 2.54 4.53 -0.58
C SER A 99 2.05 3.97 -1.91
N VAL A 100 1.76 2.66 -2.01
CA VAL A 100 1.32 1.99 -3.24
C VAL A 100 0.08 2.65 -3.88
N TRP A 101 -0.80 3.23 -3.05
CA TRP A 101 -2.02 3.92 -3.49
C TRP A 101 -1.79 5.41 -3.86
N THR A 102 -0.71 6.03 -3.38
CA THR A 102 -0.41 7.45 -3.60
C THR A 102 0.68 7.68 -4.65
N ASP A 103 1.43 6.63 -5.01
CA ASP A 103 2.51 6.67 -6.01
C ASP A 103 1.97 6.92 -7.43
N THR A 104 2.64 7.84 -8.15
CA THR A 104 2.43 8.02 -9.59
C THR A 104 3.01 6.84 -10.39
N PRO A 105 2.61 6.62 -11.66
CA PRO A 105 3.18 5.54 -12.48
C PRO A 105 4.71 5.63 -12.64
N SER A 106 5.27 6.84 -12.69
CA SER A 106 6.71 7.09 -12.69
C SER A 106 7.36 6.70 -11.36
N ASP A 107 6.76 7.08 -10.23
CA ASP A 107 7.28 6.73 -8.90
C ASP A 107 7.29 5.22 -8.70
N ARG A 108 6.20 4.54 -9.11
CA ARG A 108 6.11 3.08 -9.07
C ARG A 108 7.21 2.41 -9.89
N ALA A 109 7.52 2.94 -11.07
CA ALA A 109 8.59 2.41 -11.92
C ALA A 109 9.98 2.63 -11.31
N GLN A 110 10.23 3.79 -10.70
CA GLN A 110 11.48 4.05 -10.00
C GLN A 110 11.65 3.15 -8.77
N LYS A 111 10.58 3.00 -7.98
CA LYS A 111 10.56 2.14 -6.80
C LYS A 111 10.79 0.67 -7.16
N ALA A 112 10.18 0.19 -8.23
CA ALA A 112 10.42 -1.16 -8.73
C ALA A 112 11.89 -1.40 -9.11
N LYS A 113 12.56 -0.39 -9.70
CA LYS A 113 14.00 -0.46 -9.99
C LYS A 113 14.83 -0.55 -8.70
N MET A 114 14.51 0.25 -7.69
CA MET A 114 15.23 0.20 -6.40
C MET A 114 15.03 -1.14 -5.69
N SER A 115 13.79 -1.63 -5.63
CA SER A 115 13.47 -2.93 -5.04
C SER A 115 14.16 -4.09 -5.75
N TYR A 116 14.28 -4.03 -7.08
CA TYR A 116 15.03 -5.02 -7.85
C TYR A 116 16.52 -5.03 -7.48
N LEU A 117 17.14 -3.86 -7.33
CA LEU A 117 18.54 -3.75 -6.92
C LEU A 117 18.76 -4.25 -5.49
N GLU A 118 17.85 -3.93 -4.58
CA GLU A 118 17.89 -4.40 -3.19
C GLU A 118 17.78 -5.92 -3.12
N ALA A 119 16.80 -6.52 -3.80
CA ALA A 119 16.64 -7.98 -3.86
C ALA A 119 17.86 -8.67 -4.49
N TYR A 120 18.48 -8.07 -5.50
CA TYR A 120 19.72 -8.58 -6.08
C TYR A 120 20.87 -8.56 -5.07
N ASN A 121 21.03 -7.45 -4.34
CA ASN A 121 22.07 -7.31 -3.32
C ASN A 121 21.85 -8.27 -2.15
N GLU A 122 20.61 -8.44 -1.69
CA GLU A 122 20.25 -9.42 -0.66
C GLU A 122 20.54 -10.85 -1.14
N ALA A 123 20.16 -11.20 -2.36
CA ALA A 123 20.47 -12.51 -2.93
C ALA A 123 21.99 -12.74 -3.05
N ALA A 124 22.75 -11.73 -3.44
CA ALA A 124 24.22 -11.80 -3.49
C ALA A 124 24.83 -11.96 -2.09
N ALA A 125 24.30 -11.24 -1.10
CA ALA A 125 24.73 -11.34 0.29
C ALA A 125 24.44 -12.74 0.86
N LEU A 126 23.23 -13.28 0.62
CA LEU A 126 22.84 -14.64 1.03
C LEU A 126 23.66 -15.73 0.31
N ALA A 127 24.03 -15.51 -0.95
CA ALA A 127 24.93 -16.43 -1.67
C ALA A 127 26.35 -16.40 -1.10
N SER A 128 26.78 -15.26 -0.56
CA SER A 128 28.09 -15.10 0.08
C SER A 128 28.13 -15.62 1.53
N ASN A 129 26.99 -15.61 2.23
CA ASN A 129 26.90 -16.01 3.62
C ASN A 129 26.45 -17.47 3.74
N GLU A 130 27.22 -18.28 4.47
CA GLU A 130 27.18 -19.74 4.55
C GLU A 130 25.95 -20.29 5.33
N GLU A 131 24.84 -19.57 5.37
CA GLU A 131 23.63 -19.90 6.14
C GLU A 131 22.74 -20.93 5.43
N ALA A 132 22.85 -21.05 4.09
CA ALA A 132 22.24 -22.13 3.34
C ALA A 132 22.69 -23.52 3.82
N LYS A 133 23.91 -23.65 4.37
CA LYS A 133 24.42 -24.92 4.93
C LYS A 133 23.78 -25.26 6.28
N LYS A 134 23.40 -24.26 7.09
CA LYS A 134 22.80 -24.48 8.42
C LYS A 134 21.35 -24.97 8.32
N TYR A 135 20.54 -24.35 7.46
CA TYR A 135 19.17 -24.82 7.20
C TYR A 135 19.14 -26.18 6.50
N SER A 136 20.10 -26.47 5.62
CA SER A 136 20.18 -27.78 4.96
C SER A 136 20.40 -28.94 5.94
N ALA A 137 21.22 -28.75 6.98
CA ALA A 137 21.50 -29.81 7.96
C ALA A 137 20.31 -30.05 8.90
N GLU A 138 19.70 -28.98 9.42
CA GLU A 138 18.52 -29.04 10.30
C GLU A 138 17.29 -29.58 9.54
N SER A 139 17.05 -29.09 8.31
CA SER A 139 15.97 -29.57 7.43
C SER A 139 16.14 -31.05 7.11
N ALA A 140 17.37 -31.48 6.77
CA ALA A 140 17.65 -32.88 6.51
C ALA A 140 17.38 -33.77 7.73
N LEU A 141 17.56 -33.26 8.95
CA LEU A 141 17.29 -33.99 10.18
C LEU A 141 15.78 -34.15 10.43
N VAL A 142 15.01 -33.08 10.20
CA VAL A 142 13.53 -33.11 10.28
C VAL A 142 12.93 -33.99 9.19
N ASP A 143 13.49 -33.96 7.98
CA ASP A 143 13.04 -34.79 6.86
C ASP A 143 13.27 -36.29 7.14
N LYS A 144 14.43 -36.66 7.70
CA LYS A 144 14.70 -38.03 8.14
C LYS A 144 13.72 -38.50 9.21
N TYR A 145 13.47 -37.66 10.22
CA TYR A 145 12.50 -37.97 11.27
C TYR A 145 11.07 -38.15 10.72
N ASN A 146 10.66 -37.28 9.79
CA ASN A 146 9.38 -37.38 9.11
C ASN A 146 9.30 -38.65 8.25
N GLN A 147 10.36 -39.03 7.53
CA GLN A 147 10.35 -40.26 6.75
C GLN A 147 10.24 -41.53 7.61
N GLU A 148 10.88 -41.55 8.77
CA GLU A 148 10.87 -42.73 9.66
C GLU A 148 9.61 -42.85 10.52
N LYS A 149 9.03 -41.72 10.96
CA LYS A 149 7.93 -41.71 11.95
C LYS A 149 6.59 -41.28 11.37
N ARG A 150 6.55 -40.62 10.21
CA ARG A 150 5.29 -40.14 9.62
C ARG A 150 4.67 -41.25 8.76
N SER A 151 3.38 -41.50 8.98
CA SER A 151 2.58 -42.23 8.00
C SER A 151 2.43 -41.42 6.70
N LYS A 152 2.27 -42.10 5.56
CA LYS A 152 2.10 -41.47 4.23
C LYS A 152 1.24 -40.21 4.28
N SER A 153 1.76 -39.10 3.76
CA SER A 153 1.07 -37.82 3.82
C SER A 153 -0.24 -37.87 3.03
N LEU A 154 -1.23 -37.04 3.37
CA LEU A 154 -2.49 -36.97 2.63
C LEU A 154 -2.25 -36.64 1.14
N VAL A 155 -1.29 -35.75 0.86
CA VAL A 155 -0.89 -35.38 -0.51
C VAL A 155 -0.31 -36.59 -1.25
N GLU A 156 0.54 -37.38 -0.60
CA GLU A 156 1.11 -38.60 -1.16
C GLU A 156 0.04 -39.67 -1.39
N LYS A 157 -0.88 -39.86 -0.44
CA LYS A 157 -2.06 -40.73 -0.62
C LYS A 157 -2.93 -40.27 -1.80
N HIS A 158 -3.09 -38.96 -1.99
CA HIS A 158 -3.79 -38.42 -3.17
C HIS A 158 -3.00 -38.72 -4.45
N ARG A 159 -1.69 -38.52 -4.48
CA ARG A 159 -0.84 -38.84 -5.66
C ARG A 159 -0.86 -40.33 -6.00
N GLU A 160 -0.74 -41.21 -5.01
CA GLU A 160 -0.90 -42.66 -5.16
C GLU A 160 -2.32 -43.03 -5.60
N GLY A 161 -3.33 -42.34 -5.05
CA GLY A 161 -4.74 -42.46 -5.43
C GLY A 161 -5.01 -42.05 -6.87
N VAL A 162 -4.34 -41.03 -7.39
CA VAL A 162 -4.44 -40.58 -8.79
C VAL A 162 -3.72 -41.54 -9.73
N LYS A 163 -2.53 -42.05 -9.36
CA LYS A 163 -1.81 -43.07 -10.14
C LYS A 163 -2.56 -44.41 -10.21
N SER A 164 -3.19 -44.83 -9.12
CA SER A 164 -4.05 -46.03 -9.09
C SER A 164 -5.40 -45.82 -9.78
N ARG A 165 -5.96 -44.61 -9.71
CA ARG A 165 -7.14 -44.21 -10.49
C ARG A 165 -6.84 -44.09 -11.99
N GLY A 166 -5.65 -43.71 -12.42
CA GLY A 166 -5.27 -43.62 -13.84
C GLY A 166 -5.50 -44.92 -14.62
N LYS A 167 -5.30 -46.09 -14.00
CA LYS A 167 -5.58 -47.39 -14.62
C LYS A 167 -7.06 -47.81 -14.62
N LYS A 168 -7.90 -47.27 -13.73
CA LYS A 168 -9.35 -47.56 -13.67
C LYS A 168 -10.24 -46.45 -14.26
N LYS A 169 -9.70 -45.25 -14.45
CA LYS A 169 -10.46 -44.04 -14.85
C LYS A 169 -10.32 -43.65 -16.31
N LEU A 170 -9.46 -44.32 -17.09
CA LEU A 170 -9.48 -44.20 -18.56
C LEU A 170 -10.81 -44.66 -19.20
N LYS A 171 -11.66 -45.39 -18.46
CA LYS A 171 -12.97 -45.84 -18.95
C LYS A 171 -14.18 -45.13 -18.31
N GLN A 172 -13.98 -44.29 -17.30
CA GLN A 172 -15.10 -43.66 -16.54
C GLN A 172 -14.97 -42.14 -16.38
N VAL A 173 -13.80 -41.55 -16.64
CA VAL A 173 -13.61 -40.09 -16.60
C VAL A 173 -13.78 -39.45 -17.97
N VAL A 174 -13.48 -40.18 -19.05
CA VAL A 174 -13.73 -39.73 -20.42
C VAL A 174 -15.21 -39.37 -20.59
N GLU A 175 -16.15 -40.24 -20.19
CA GLU A 175 -17.58 -39.90 -20.28
C GLU A 175 -18.00 -38.69 -19.44
N LYS A 176 -17.46 -38.50 -18.22
CA LYS A 176 -17.92 -37.42 -17.33
C LYS A 176 -17.28 -36.06 -17.59
N GLU A 177 -16.05 -36.03 -18.08
CA GLU A 177 -15.38 -34.78 -18.45
C GLU A 177 -15.83 -34.33 -19.86
N ASP A 178 -16.04 -35.25 -20.80
CA ASP A 178 -16.59 -34.93 -22.12
C ASP A 178 -18.08 -34.51 -22.05
N GLU A 179 -18.85 -35.00 -21.07
CA GLU A 179 -20.21 -34.52 -20.82
C GLU A 179 -20.28 -33.17 -20.10
N TRP A 180 -19.22 -32.72 -19.40
CA TRP A 180 -19.21 -31.43 -18.70
C TRP A 180 -18.57 -30.31 -19.52
N VAL A 181 -17.55 -30.61 -20.31
CA VAL A 181 -16.88 -29.65 -21.18
C VAL A 181 -17.80 -29.32 -22.37
N GLY A 182 -18.63 -28.30 -22.20
CA GLY A 182 -19.56 -27.79 -23.23
C GLY A 182 -21.05 -27.86 -22.84
N LYS A 183 -21.41 -28.56 -21.75
CA LYS A 183 -22.77 -28.61 -21.19
C LYS A 183 -22.92 -27.75 -19.93
N HIS A 184 -22.09 -26.73 -19.74
CA HIS A 184 -22.34 -25.77 -18.67
C HIS A 184 -23.65 -25.01 -18.97
N PRO A 185 -24.60 -24.89 -18.01
CA PRO A 185 -25.84 -24.14 -18.22
C PRO A 185 -25.62 -22.62 -18.34
N TRP A 186 -24.36 -22.17 -18.33
CA TRP A 186 -23.93 -20.79 -18.35
C TRP A 186 -23.11 -20.57 -19.62
N LYS A 187 -23.49 -19.56 -20.39
CA LYS A 187 -22.78 -19.14 -21.61
C LYS A 187 -21.34 -18.71 -21.24
N PRO A 188 -20.31 -19.14 -22.01
CA PRO A 188 -18.94 -18.65 -21.83
C PRO A 188 -18.86 -17.12 -21.94
N TRP A 189 -18.07 -16.51 -21.06
CA TRP A 189 -17.94 -15.06 -20.97
C TRP A 189 -17.32 -14.49 -22.24
N ASP A 190 -18.04 -13.61 -22.92
CA ASP A 190 -17.67 -12.99 -24.19
C ASP A 190 -17.49 -11.48 -23.97
N ARG A 191 -16.25 -10.99 -24.03
CA ARG A 191 -15.91 -9.59 -23.74
C ARG A 191 -16.73 -8.62 -24.58
N GLU A 192 -17.00 -8.91 -25.85
CA GLU A 192 -17.72 -7.96 -26.73
C GLU A 192 -19.23 -7.93 -26.44
N LYS A 193 -19.80 -9.02 -25.92
CA LYS A 193 -21.24 -9.12 -25.64
C LYS A 193 -21.60 -8.85 -24.19
N ASP A 194 -20.70 -9.21 -23.28
CA ASP A 194 -20.94 -9.19 -21.84
C ASP A 194 -20.34 -7.92 -21.20
N LEU A 195 -19.41 -7.21 -21.86
CA LEU A 195 -18.91 -5.89 -21.43
C LEU A 195 -19.85 -4.74 -21.83
N THR A 196 -20.63 -4.91 -22.89
CA THR A 196 -21.58 -3.90 -23.38
C THR A 196 -22.96 -3.99 -22.70
N ALA A 197 -23.06 -4.63 -21.53
CA ALA A 197 -24.27 -4.55 -20.72
C ALA A 197 -24.40 -3.10 -20.19
N GLY A 198 -24.98 -2.23 -21.01
CA GLY A 198 -25.42 -0.90 -20.63
C GLY A 198 -26.30 -0.96 -19.38
N ARG A 199 -26.51 0.19 -18.73
CA ARG A 199 -27.29 0.28 -17.49
C ARG A 199 -28.67 -0.34 -17.69
N LYS A 200 -28.86 -1.56 -17.18
CA LYS A 200 -30.17 -2.20 -17.14
C LYS A 200 -31.07 -1.34 -16.27
N SER A 201 -32.11 -0.75 -16.85
CA SER A 201 -33.17 -0.08 -16.10
C SER A 201 -33.95 -1.16 -15.35
N ILE A 202 -33.51 -1.43 -14.12
CA ILE A 202 -34.22 -2.32 -13.20
C ILE A 202 -35.38 -1.51 -12.64
N ASN A 203 -36.61 -1.90 -13.00
CA ASN A 203 -37.79 -1.38 -12.31
C ASN A 203 -37.82 -2.01 -10.93
N PHE A 204 -37.57 -1.21 -9.90
CA PHE A 204 -37.71 -1.66 -8.52
C PHE A 204 -39.20 -1.76 -8.21
N ASP A 205 -39.69 -2.99 -8.03
CA ASP A 205 -41.04 -3.25 -7.55
C ASP A 205 -41.03 -3.25 -6.01
N PRO A 206 -41.61 -2.24 -5.35
CA PRO A 206 -41.51 -2.08 -3.90
C PRO A 206 -42.18 -3.22 -3.13
N GLU A 207 -43.22 -3.86 -3.68
CA GLU A 207 -43.90 -4.98 -3.03
C GLU A 207 -43.01 -6.22 -2.96
N ASN A 208 -42.26 -6.50 -4.03
CA ASN A 208 -41.37 -7.66 -4.11
C ASN A 208 -40.14 -7.49 -3.19
N MET A 209 -39.67 -6.24 -3.00
CA MET A 209 -38.60 -5.94 -2.04
C MET A 209 -39.05 -6.07 -0.58
N ALA A 210 -40.32 -5.75 -0.27
CA ALA A 210 -40.86 -5.83 1.08
C ALA A 210 -41.10 -7.28 1.56
N GLN A 211 -41.42 -8.20 0.65
CA GLN A 211 -41.75 -9.60 0.99
C GLN A 211 -40.59 -10.35 1.67
N GLY A 212 -39.32 -10.01 1.39
CA GLY A 212 -38.15 -10.64 2.01
C GLY A 212 -37.72 -10.05 3.35
N LEU A 213 -38.12 -8.81 3.65
CA LEU A 213 -37.63 -8.06 4.81
C LEU A 213 -38.44 -8.35 6.09
N GLY A 214 -39.74 -8.65 5.97
CA GLY A 214 -40.60 -8.91 7.13
C GLY A 214 -40.42 -10.29 7.77
N SER A 215 -40.04 -11.31 6.99
CA SER A 215 -40.07 -12.71 7.47
C SER A 215 -38.98 -13.04 8.49
N ARG A 216 -37.80 -12.40 8.41
CA ARG A 216 -36.64 -12.72 9.27
C ARG A 216 -36.43 -11.76 10.44
N PHE A 217 -37.08 -10.59 10.42
CA PHE A 217 -36.90 -9.55 11.44
C PHE A 217 -38.16 -9.26 12.27
N SER A 218 -39.34 -9.80 11.89
CA SER A 218 -40.60 -9.55 12.60
C SER A 218 -40.87 -10.49 13.79
N SER A 219 -40.05 -11.51 14.04
CA SER A 219 -40.26 -12.47 15.14
C SER A 219 -39.36 -12.16 16.34
N GLY A 220 -39.59 -11.03 17.00
CA GLY A 220 -38.83 -10.67 18.21
C GLY A 220 -39.51 -9.56 19.01
N SER A 221 -40.53 -9.90 19.79
CA SER A 221 -41.11 -9.00 20.79
C SER A 221 -40.14 -8.84 21.97
N TYR A 222 -39.23 -7.88 21.89
CA TYR A 222 -38.34 -7.54 23.00
C TYR A 222 -38.96 -6.41 23.83
N GLN A 223 -39.62 -6.76 24.95
CA GLN A 223 -40.05 -5.78 25.95
C GLN A 223 -38.82 -5.35 26.76
N ARG A 224 -38.37 -4.10 26.57
CA ARG A 224 -37.34 -3.47 27.41
C ARG A 224 -38.03 -2.84 28.60
N ASN A 225 -37.96 -3.48 29.76
CA ASN A 225 -38.31 -2.86 31.03
C ASN A 225 -37.09 -2.05 31.49
N PHE A 226 -37.25 -0.74 31.60
CA PHE A 226 -36.28 0.10 32.29
C PHE A 226 -36.59 0.04 33.79
N LEU A 227 -35.60 -0.35 34.60
CA LEU A 227 -35.56 -0.09 36.04
C LEU A 227 -34.75 1.18 36.28
#